data_AF-K9EDK3-F1
#
_entry.id   AF-K9EDK3-F1
#
_cell.length_a   1.000
_cell.length_b   1.000
_cell.length_c   1.000
_cell.angle_alpha   90.00
_cell.angle_beta   90.00
_cell.angle_gamma   90.00
#
_symmetry.space_group_name_H-M   'P 1'
#
loop_
_entity.id
_entity.type
_entity.pdbx_description
1 polymer ?
#
loop_
_entity_poly.entity_id
_entity_poly.type
_entity_poly.pdbx_seq_one_letter_code
_entity_poly.pdbx_strand_id
1 'polypeptide(L)'
;METRGRILAAVTAGAIACAGLFTASPASADSDGGNIYHFKNTLKSGIADYAVEYGDKGDVILIGDWDGDGVDTIAVRRGNTYHLRNSNTSGIADLNFTYGDASDEILIGDWNGDGKDSVMVRRGNKFFVRNSLTTGVADREFMYGDPGDAVIAGDWNGDGTDTITVRRGNTYYVNNSLMTGIANIDFKFGDVTDQTYAGDWDGNGTDTLTVRRGNRYYVSNILKSPRAQVEFTYGDSSDFTYVGDWDGNKTDTFMVNHGPAAPAGQCQALNDGRTVYPNYGANRVSLVIADSYGTSYATFVNCVRQRDGFYAEEWSTSARIGVNGMARWGEPAAWRTMKTPPGSYSVTEGFGVYNPGTRLAYRQLNPQSKWGGTPGVNYNRYYEAPKKVSKADEDMWAIARTGDYRLGVVVNHNRPPDSRIVEGAGYAIFLHARKIGTAGCIALHESEVARYMRSAQPGDRIIMGVRSEMFR
;
A
#
# COMPACT_ATOMS: atom_id res chain seq x y z
N MET A 1 -7.98 73.37 -17.88
CA MET A 1 -8.01 73.36 -19.35
C MET A 1 -7.08 72.27 -19.81
N GLU A 2 -7.65 71.11 -20.13
CA GLU A 2 -8.06 70.69 -21.49
C GLU A 2 -7.00 69.73 -22.03
N THR A 3 -7.22 68.42 -21.89
CA THR A 3 -7.97 67.51 -22.78
C THR A 3 -7.14 66.91 -23.90
N ARG A 4 -7.17 65.56 -23.88
CA ARG A 4 -7.43 64.66 -25.01
C ARG A 4 -6.34 64.53 -26.07
N GLY A 5 -5.88 63.29 -26.20
CA GLY A 5 -5.19 62.80 -27.39
C GLY A 5 -6.10 62.63 -28.60
N ARG A 6 -5.59 61.87 -29.58
CA ARG A 6 -6.22 61.25 -30.77
C ARG A 6 -5.23 61.37 -31.95
N ILE A 7 -5.15 60.50 -32.96
CA ILE A 7 -5.60 59.13 -33.23
C ILE A 7 -5.13 58.83 -34.68
N LEU A 8 -4.98 57.54 -35.03
CA LEU A 8 -5.07 56.90 -36.35
C LEU A 8 -4.00 57.19 -37.44
N ALA A 9 -3.46 56.08 -37.98
CA ALA A 9 -3.88 55.63 -39.30
C ALA A 9 -3.82 54.09 -39.38
N ALA A 10 -4.96 53.51 -39.76
CA ALA A 10 -5.19 52.08 -39.96
C ALA A 10 -5.20 51.78 -41.47
N VAL A 11 -4.86 50.54 -41.84
CA VAL A 11 -5.37 49.92 -43.06
C VAL A 11 -5.98 48.56 -42.69
N THR A 12 -7.30 48.53 -42.84
CA THR A 12 -8.27 47.42 -42.88
C THR A 12 -8.13 46.62 -44.20
N ALA A 13 -8.63 45.40 -44.42
CA ALA A 13 -9.76 44.66 -43.87
C ALA A 13 -9.59 43.14 -44.16
N GLY A 14 -10.15 42.26 -43.33
CA GLY A 14 -11.28 41.43 -43.75
C GLY A 14 -11.69 40.47 -42.62
N ALA A 15 -12.95 40.57 -42.18
CA ALA A 15 -13.54 39.86 -41.06
C ALA A 15 -14.32 38.60 -41.50
N ILE A 16 -14.45 37.63 -40.60
CA ILE A 16 -15.70 36.97 -40.15
C ILE A 16 -15.43 36.41 -38.75
N ALA A 17 -16.33 36.70 -37.81
CA ALA A 17 -16.28 36.23 -36.42
C ALA A 17 -16.86 34.81 -36.27
N CYS A 18 -16.31 34.03 -35.33
CA CYS A 18 -17.07 33.03 -34.58
C CYS A 18 -16.49 32.89 -33.18
N ALA A 19 -17.35 32.92 -32.17
CA ALA A 19 -17.01 32.77 -30.75
C ALA A 19 -16.39 31.39 -30.47
N GLY A 20 -15.39 31.35 -29.59
CA GLY A 20 -14.76 30.12 -29.12
C GLY A 20 -13.98 30.37 -27.84
N LEU A 21 -14.45 29.77 -26.75
CA LEU A 21 -13.78 29.65 -25.46
C LEU A 21 -12.36 29.11 -25.66
N PHE A 22 -11.34 29.76 -25.09
CA PHE A 22 -10.03 29.15 -24.92
C PHE A 22 -9.99 28.49 -23.54
N THR A 23 -9.97 27.17 -23.59
CA THR A 23 -9.84 26.20 -22.51
C THR A 23 -8.53 26.39 -21.75
N ALA A 24 -8.60 26.41 -20.42
CA ALA A 24 -7.45 26.11 -19.58
C ALA A 24 -6.86 24.77 -20.01
N SER A 25 -5.55 24.73 -20.24
CA SER A 25 -4.82 23.47 -20.45
C SER A 25 -4.86 22.68 -19.14
N PRO A 26 -5.20 21.37 -19.15
CA PRO A 26 -5.02 20.55 -17.96
C PRO A 26 -3.56 20.07 -17.89
N ALA A 27 -3.00 20.22 -16.70
CA ALA A 27 -1.93 19.42 -16.08
C ALA A 27 -0.60 19.23 -16.84
N SER A 28 0.44 19.90 -16.34
CA SER A 28 1.74 19.26 -16.12
C SER A 28 2.34 19.80 -14.82
N ALA A 29 1.99 19.17 -13.69
CA ALA A 29 2.68 19.31 -12.42
C ALA A 29 3.57 18.08 -12.23
N ASP A 30 4.88 18.30 -12.26
CA ASP A 30 5.89 17.30 -11.90
C ASP A 30 5.89 17.12 -10.37
N SER A 31 5.49 15.93 -9.91
CA SER A 31 5.80 15.31 -8.59
C SER A 31 5.40 16.02 -7.27
N ASP A 32 4.09 16.10 -6.95
CA ASP A 32 3.57 16.53 -5.63
C ASP A 32 2.98 15.36 -4.81
N GLY A 33 3.84 14.59 -4.12
CA GLY A 33 3.39 13.87 -2.91
C GLY A 33 3.38 14.85 -1.74
N GLY A 34 2.53 15.88 -1.85
CA GLY A 34 2.60 17.13 -1.12
C GLY A 34 1.53 17.24 -0.03
N ASN A 35 1.74 18.18 0.87
CA ASN A 35 0.82 18.78 1.84
C ASN A 35 -0.49 19.36 1.23
N ILE A 36 -0.97 18.78 0.13
CA ILE A 36 -2.18 19.15 -0.60
C ILE A 36 -3.27 18.14 -0.28
N TYR A 37 -4.43 18.63 0.10
CA TYR A 37 -5.58 17.86 0.52
C TYR A 37 -6.73 18.07 -0.45
N HIS A 38 -7.28 16.98 -0.98
CA HIS A 38 -8.31 16.98 -1.99
C HIS A 38 -9.66 16.63 -1.33
N PHE A 39 -10.53 17.64 -1.24
CA PHE A 39 -11.81 17.55 -0.55
C PHE A 39 -12.91 17.07 -1.47
N LYS A 40 -13.86 16.32 -0.92
CA LYS A 40 -15.03 15.86 -1.65
C LYS A 40 -16.29 15.93 -0.82
N ASN A 41 -17.26 16.70 -1.25
CA ASN A 41 -18.50 16.98 -0.51
C ASN A 41 -19.63 16.00 -0.86
N THR A 42 -19.31 14.85 -1.47
CA THR A 42 -20.32 13.86 -1.89
C THR A 42 -19.83 12.43 -1.76
N LEU A 43 -20.73 11.53 -1.36
CA LEU A 43 -20.52 10.07 -1.33
C LEU A 43 -20.69 9.43 -2.72
N LYS A 44 -20.03 9.99 -3.74
CA LYS A 44 -20.12 9.54 -5.14
C LYS A 44 -18.74 9.43 -5.75
N SER A 45 -18.57 8.61 -6.79
CA SER A 45 -17.30 8.59 -7.51
C SER A 45 -17.08 9.90 -8.27
N GLY A 46 -15.82 10.32 -8.40
CA GLY A 46 -15.46 11.48 -9.20
C GLY A 46 -14.17 12.13 -8.74
N ILE A 47 -13.91 13.33 -9.26
CA ILE A 47 -12.79 14.18 -8.83
C ILE A 47 -13.13 14.89 -7.51
N ALA A 48 -12.10 15.53 -6.94
CA ALA A 48 -12.24 16.42 -5.79
C ALA A 48 -13.03 17.68 -6.17
N ASP A 49 -13.75 18.25 -5.21
CA ASP A 49 -14.48 19.50 -5.37
C ASP A 49 -13.53 20.70 -5.28
N TYR A 50 -12.54 20.63 -4.39
CA TYR A 50 -11.45 21.60 -4.28
C TYR A 50 -10.23 20.99 -3.59
N ALA A 51 -9.12 21.73 -3.53
CA ALA A 51 -7.91 21.32 -2.83
C ALA A 51 -7.30 22.46 -2.02
N VAL A 52 -6.65 22.11 -0.91
CA VAL A 52 -6.01 23.06 0.01
C VAL A 52 -4.61 22.57 0.33
N GLU A 53 -3.64 23.48 0.38
CA GLU A 53 -2.30 23.18 0.87
C GLU A 53 -2.16 23.63 2.34
N TYR A 54 -1.74 22.73 3.23
CA TYR A 54 -1.52 23.07 4.64
C TYR A 54 -0.50 22.15 5.32
N GLY A 55 0.34 22.72 6.20
CA GLY A 55 1.37 21.97 6.92
C GLY A 55 2.62 21.65 6.10
N ASP A 56 3.53 20.90 6.71
CA ASP A 56 4.82 20.51 6.14
C ASP A 56 4.90 19.01 5.90
N LYS A 57 5.85 18.59 5.06
CA LYS A 57 6.10 17.18 4.81
C LYS A 57 6.51 16.45 6.10
N GLY A 58 5.77 15.38 6.43
CA GLY A 58 6.02 14.54 7.61
C GLY A 58 5.16 14.90 8.83
N ASP A 59 4.32 15.93 8.70
CA ASP A 59 3.30 16.25 9.69
C ASP A 59 2.25 15.12 9.78
N VAL A 60 1.78 14.84 11.00
CA VAL A 60 0.61 13.99 11.23
C VAL A 60 -0.64 14.86 11.12
N ILE A 61 -1.60 14.42 10.32
CA ILE A 61 -2.81 15.19 10.00
C ILE A 61 -3.96 14.73 10.89
N LEU A 62 -4.68 15.71 11.42
CA LEU A 62 -5.79 15.57 12.34
C LEU A 62 -6.96 16.41 11.80
N ILE A 63 -8.18 15.92 11.96
CA ILE A 63 -9.41 16.59 11.53
C ILE A 63 -10.32 16.72 12.73
N GLY A 64 -10.95 17.88 12.87
CA GLY A 64 -11.98 18.13 13.86
C GLY A 64 -12.56 19.54 13.77
N ASP A 65 -13.68 19.75 14.47
CA ASP A 65 -14.31 21.05 14.72
C ASP A 65 -13.69 21.67 15.99
N TRP A 66 -12.56 22.35 15.82
CA TRP A 66 -11.77 22.86 16.95
C TRP A 66 -12.42 24.02 17.70
N ASP A 67 -13.29 24.81 17.03
CA ASP A 67 -13.89 26.01 17.61
C ASP A 67 -15.39 25.94 17.80
N GLY A 68 -16.04 24.87 17.36
CA GLY A 68 -17.44 24.52 17.61
C GLY A 68 -18.40 25.21 16.65
N ASP A 69 -17.97 25.48 15.41
CA ASP A 69 -18.79 26.12 14.40
C ASP A 69 -19.55 25.12 13.50
N GLY A 70 -19.32 23.82 13.70
CA GLY A 70 -19.89 22.71 12.95
C GLY A 70 -19.14 22.39 11.66
N VAL A 71 -17.93 22.93 11.45
CA VAL A 71 -17.10 22.65 10.27
C VAL A 71 -15.77 22.01 10.68
N ASP A 72 -15.54 20.81 10.16
CA ASP A 72 -14.27 20.11 10.34
C ASP A 72 -13.14 20.77 9.56
N THR A 73 -12.03 21.00 10.26
CA THR A 73 -10.87 21.71 9.71
C THR A 73 -9.54 21.01 10.03
N ILE A 74 -8.54 21.23 9.18
CA ILE A 74 -7.25 20.54 9.28
C ILE A 74 -6.39 21.09 10.43
N ALA A 75 -5.84 20.19 11.24
CA ALA A 75 -4.71 20.44 12.12
C ALA A 75 -3.51 19.56 11.77
N VAL A 76 -2.31 20.04 12.11
CA VAL A 76 -1.06 19.26 11.95
C VAL A 76 -0.36 19.06 13.29
N ARG A 77 0.24 17.88 13.47
CA ARG A 77 1.01 17.52 14.67
C ARG A 77 2.48 17.24 14.33
N ARG A 78 3.38 17.88 15.08
CA ARG A 78 4.84 17.77 14.99
C ARG A 78 5.41 17.33 16.32
N GLY A 79 5.86 16.08 16.40
CA GLY A 79 6.19 15.47 17.69
C GLY A 79 4.95 15.47 18.59
N ASN A 80 4.98 16.19 19.71
CA ASN A 80 3.84 16.36 20.61
C ASN A 80 3.18 17.75 20.56
N THR A 81 3.54 18.57 19.57
CA THR A 81 2.96 19.90 19.38
C THR A 81 1.90 19.87 18.28
N TYR A 82 0.76 20.49 18.55
CA TYR A 82 -0.40 20.59 17.67
C TYR A 82 -0.49 22.00 17.13
N HIS A 83 -0.82 22.12 15.84
CA HIS A 83 -0.95 23.37 15.09
C HIS A 83 -2.30 23.36 14.37
N LEU A 84 -3.29 24.02 14.99
CA LEU A 84 -4.70 23.95 14.59
C LEU A 84 -5.06 25.15 13.73
N ARG A 85 -6.01 24.95 12.83
CA ARG A 85 -6.52 25.99 11.95
C ARG A 85 -8.03 25.88 11.89
N ASN A 86 -8.74 26.99 12.06
CA ASN A 86 -10.20 27.03 12.05
C ASN A 86 -10.74 27.32 10.64
N SER A 87 -10.00 26.97 9.61
CA SER A 87 -10.43 27.12 8.22
C SER A 87 -9.67 26.18 7.29
N ASN A 88 -10.35 25.62 6.30
CA ASN A 88 -9.72 24.82 5.23
C ASN A 88 -9.05 25.73 4.19
N THR A 89 -7.99 26.44 4.60
CA THR A 89 -7.17 27.35 3.77
C THR A 89 -5.68 27.18 4.06
N SER A 90 -4.81 27.73 3.21
CA SER A 90 -3.36 27.74 3.44
C SER A 90 -2.92 28.85 4.40
N GLY A 91 -1.85 28.65 5.17
CA GLY A 91 -1.23 29.68 6.02
C GLY A 91 -0.74 29.16 7.36
N ILE A 92 -0.61 30.05 8.35
CA ILE A 92 -0.19 29.69 9.71
C ILE A 92 -1.37 29.16 10.55
N ALA A 93 -1.06 28.44 11.62
CA ALA A 93 -2.02 27.95 12.60
C ALA A 93 -2.61 29.08 13.46
N ASP A 94 -3.90 28.95 13.80
CA ASP A 94 -4.65 29.85 14.68
C ASP A 94 -4.36 29.55 16.15
N LEU A 95 -4.14 28.27 16.48
CA LEU A 95 -3.86 27.81 17.84
C LEU A 95 -2.72 26.77 17.85
N ASN A 96 -1.87 26.86 18.88
CA ASN A 96 -0.80 25.90 19.09
C ASN A 96 -0.73 25.48 20.55
N PHE A 97 -0.59 24.18 20.81
CA PHE A 97 -0.40 23.65 22.16
C PHE A 97 0.37 22.33 22.14
N THR A 98 0.77 21.85 23.32
CA THR A 98 1.54 20.61 23.47
C THR A 98 0.81 19.65 24.39
N TYR A 99 0.65 18.40 23.98
CA TYR A 99 0.02 17.36 24.82
C TYR A 99 0.55 15.96 24.47
N GLY A 100 0.71 15.12 25.49
CA GLY A 100 1.26 13.77 25.35
C GLY A 100 2.72 13.73 24.91
N ASP A 101 3.14 12.55 24.48
CA ASP A 101 4.48 12.23 24.00
C ASP A 101 4.48 12.09 22.47
N ALA A 102 5.63 12.36 21.83
CA ALA A 102 5.75 12.34 20.37
C ALA A 102 5.34 11.00 19.73
N SER A 103 5.53 9.88 20.44
CA SER A 103 5.20 8.53 19.98
C SER A 103 3.76 8.08 20.25
N ASP A 104 2.96 8.91 20.93
CA ASP A 104 1.58 8.53 21.27
C ASP A 104 0.70 8.46 20.01
N GLU A 105 -0.23 7.50 20.00
CA GLU A 105 -1.34 7.47 19.04
C GLU A 105 -2.40 8.50 19.45
N ILE A 106 -2.99 9.18 18.47
CA ILE A 106 -3.90 10.32 18.69
C ILE A 106 -5.30 9.99 18.17
N LEU A 107 -6.31 10.35 18.94
CA LEU A 107 -7.70 10.42 18.51
C LEU A 107 -8.24 11.83 18.71
N ILE A 108 -9.17 12.21 17.85
CA ILE A 108 -9.90 13.48 17.88
C ILE A 108 -11.39 13.19 18.07
N GLY A 109 -12.07 14.06 18.81
CA GLY A 109 -13.51 14.01 19.01
C GLY A 109 -13.96 14.92 20.16
N ASP A 110 -15.26 15.12 20.28
CA ASP A 110 -15.93 15.83 21.37
C ASP A 110 -16.14 14.88 22.55
N TRP A 111 -15.10 14.73 23.36
CA TRP A 111 -15.10 13.80 24.49
C TRP A 111 -16.01 14.20 25.66
N ASN A 112 -16.57 15.42 25.65
CA ASN A 112 -17.37 15.96 26.75
C ASN A 112 -18.72 16.56 26.34
N GLY A 113 -19.09 16.45 25.07
CA GLY A 113 -20.39 16.87 24.55
C GLY A 113 -20.58 18.39 24.55
N ASP A 114 -19.51 19.18 24.41
CA ASP A 114 -19.62 20.65 24.36
C ASP A 114 -19.67 21.23 22.94
N GLY A 115 -19.68 20.35 21.94
CA GLY A 115 -19.68 20.66 20.52
C GLY A 115 -18.31 21.03 19.96
N LYS A 116 -17.21 20.76 20.67
CA LYS A 116 -15.85 21.04 20.20
C LYS A 116 -14.96 19.82 20.27
N ASP A 117 -14.20 19.62 19.22
CA ASP A 117 -13.23 18.56 19.19
C ASP A 117 -11.99 18.88 19.99
N SER A 118 -11.53 17.85 20.71
CA SER A 118 -10.31 17.90 21.50
C SER A 118 -9.54 16.60 21.39
N VAL A 119 -8.42 16.49 22.11
CA VAL A 119 -7.41 15.45 21.86
C VAL A 119 -7.42 14.35 22.91
N MET A 120 -7.33 13.11 22.45
CA MET A 120 -7.05 11.95 23.30
C MET A 120 -5.76 11.27 22.83
N VAL A 121 -4.87 10.95 23.77
CA VAL A 121 -3.67 10.17 23.46
C VAL A 121 -3.77 8.74 24.01
N ARG A 122 -3.22 7.78 23.26
CA ARG A 122 -3.26 6.36 23.59
C ARG A 122 -1.86 5.76 23.72
N ARG A 123 -1.69 4.92 24.74
CA ARG A 123 -0.48 4.13 25.02
C ARG A 123 -0.86 2.68 25.28
N GLY A 124 -0.71 1.81 24.29
CA GLY A 124 -1.19 0.43 24.37
C GLY A 124 -2.71 0.42 24.52
N ASN A 125 -3.24 -0.03 25.65
CA ASN A 125 -4.69 -0.01 25.92
C ASN A 125 -5.13 1.08 26.91
N LYS A 126 -4.26 2.03 27.24
CA LYS A 126 -4.56 3.14 28.15
C LYS A 126 -4.76 4.44 27.37
N PHE A 127 -5.80 5.18 27.74
CA PHE A 127 -6.23 6.42 27.10
C PHE A 127 -6.17 7.59 28.07
N PHE A 128 -5.78 8.76 27.56
CA PHE A 128 -5.57 10.00 28.30
C PHE A 128 -6.31 11.14 27.60
N VAL A 129 -7.49 11.47 28.11
CA VAL A 129 -8.41 12.45 27.51
C VAL A 129 -8.04 13.86 27.95
N ARG A 130 -8.04 14.81 27.01
CA ARG A 130 -7.89 16.23 27.28
C ARG A 130 -9.02 16.99 26.61
N ASN A 131 -9.92 17.56 27.43
CA ASN A 131 -11.12 18.26 26.96
C ASN A 131 -10.87 19.74 26.61
N SER A 132 -9.61 20.16 26.56
CA SER A 132 -9.27 21.52 26.17
C SER A 132 -8.01 21.56 25.33
N LEU A 133 -7.99 22.44 24.34
CA LEU A 133 -6.88 22.62 23.40
C LEU A 133 -5.75 23.46 24.03
N THR A 134 -5.29 23.05 25.21
CA THR A 134 -4.26 23.73 25.99
C THR A 134 -3.24 22.73 26.53
N THR A 135 -2.00 23.18 26.71
CA THR A 135 -0.94 22.38 27.33
C THR A 135 -1.30 22.01 28.76
N GLY A 136 -1.13 20.74 29.12
CA GLY A 136 -1.46 20.26 30.45
C GLY A 136 -1.42 18.74 30.59
N VAL A 137 -2.00 18.26 31.67
CA VAL A 137 -2.20 16.83 31.95
C VAL A 137 -3.59 16.38 31.48
N ALA A 138 -3.81 15.07 31.44
CA ALA A 138 -5.11 14.50 31.10
C ALA A 138 -6.16 14.91 32.14
N ASP A 139 -7.37 15.21 31.66
CA ASP A 139 -8.55 15.43 32.49
C ASP A 139 -9.12 14.09 32.99
N ARG A 140 -8.94 13.03 32.19
CA ARG A 140 -9.43 11.68 32.49
C ARG A 140 -8.53 10.61 31.88
N GLU A 141 -8.44 9.48 32.57
CA GLU A 141 -7.75 8.29 32.08
C GLU A 141 -8.64 7.05 32.20
N PHE A 142 -8.54 6.14 31.24
CA PHE A 142 -9.22 4.85 31.28
C PHE A 142 -8.47 3.79 30.46
N MET A 143 -8.89 2.53 30.59
CA MET A 143 -8.31 1.41 29.84
C MET A 143 -9.40 0.67 29.05
N TYR A 144 -9.16 0.38 27.78
CA TYR A 144 -10.14 -0.33 26.96
C TYR A 144 -9.47 -1.11 25.82
N GLY A 145 -9.99 -2.30 25.52
CA GLY A 145 -9.43 -3.19 24.51
C GLY A 145 -8.05 -3.74 24.84
N ASP A 146 -7.42 -4.32 23.83
CA ASP A 146 -6.06 -4.87 23.89
C ASP A 146 -5.06 -3.91 23.21
N PRO A 147 -3.77 -3.94 23.59
CA PRO A 147 -2.76 -3.05 23.02
C PRO A 147 -2.55 -3.13 21.50
N GLY A 148 -2.99 -4.22 20.86
CA GLY A 148 -2.87 -4.43 19.41
C GLY A 148 -4.13 -4.09 18.60
N ASP A 149 -5.21 -3.67 19.25
CA ASP A 149 -6.43 -3.27 18.55
C ASP A 149 -6.24 -1.93 17.84
N ALA A 150 -6.89 -1.75 16.68
CA ALA A 150 -7.08 -0.42 16.10
C ALA A 150 -8.20 0.30 16.84
N VAL A 151 -8.16 1.63 16.91
CA VAL A 151 -9.17 2.44 17.63
C VAL A 151 -9.72 3.50 16.71
N ILE A 152 -11.02 3.73 16.83
CA ILE A 152 -11.78 4.67 16.03
C ILE A 152 -12.65 5.49 17.00
N ALA A 153 -12.65 6.82 16.82
CA ALA A 153 -13.50 7.74 17.56
C ALA A 153 -14.85 7.91 16.85
N GLY A 154 -15.88 8.32 17.60
CA GLY A 154 -17.17 8.74 17.04
C GLY A 154 -18.32 8.66 18.05
N ASP A 155 -19.46 9.25 17.70
CA ASP A 155 -20.71 9.21 18.46
C ASP A 155 -21.56 8.02 18.01
N TRP A 156 -21.28 6.86 18.59
CA TRP A 156 -21.90 5.60 18.19
C TRP A 156 -23.36 5.45 18.65
N ASN A 157 -23.88 6.39 19.46
CA ASN A 157 -25.24 6.34 20.00
C ASN A 157 -26.08 7.60 19.78
N GLY A 158 -25.54 8.61 19.09
CA GLY A 158 -26.23 9.82 18.70
C GLY A 158 -26.58 10.73 19.89
N ASP A 159 -25.76 10.74 20.95
CA ASP A 159 -25.99 11.61 22.11
C ASP A 159 -25.21 12.93 22.08
N GLY A 160 -24.42 13.14 21.02
CA GLY A 160 -23.57 14.30 20.78
C GLY A 160 -22.23 14.24 21.51
N THR A 161 -21.85 13.11 22.11
CA THR A 161 -20.53 12.93 22.73
C THR A 161 -19.78 11.80 22.04
N ASP A 162 -18.55 12.08 21.62
CA ASP A 162 -17.70 11.05 21.04
C ASP A 162 -17.19 10.07 22.10
N THR A 163 -17.17 8.82 21.70
CA THR A 163 -16.51 7.75 22.45
C THR A 163 -15.60 6.94 21.54
N ILE A 164 -15.26 5.72 21.92
CA ILE A 164 -14.32 4.90 21.15
C ILE A 164 -14.87 3.53 20.83
N THR A 165 -14.45 3.02 19.68
CA THR A 165 -14.60 1.64 19.27
C THR A 165 -13.22 1.03 19.03
N VAL A 166 -13.01 -0.19 19.51
CA VAL A 166 -11.80 -0.96 19.17
C VAL A 166 -12.12 -2.01 18.12
N ARG A 167 -11.19 -2.21 17.18
CA ARG A 167 -11.31 -3.17 16.08
C ARG A 167 -10.25 -4.26 16.17
N ARG A 168 -10.70 -5.51 16.10
CA ARG A 168 -9.84 -6.71 16.07
C ARG A 168 -10.21 -7.59 14.89
N GLY A 169 -9.32 -7.67 13.90
CA GLY A 169 -9.63 -8.29 12.62
C GLY A 169 -10.77 -7.53 11.94
N ASN A 170 -11.93 -8.14 11.78
CA ASN A 170 -13.14 -7.47 11.25
C ASN A 170 -14.28 -7.36 12.27
N THR A 171 -13.98 -7.56 13.55
CA THR A 171 -14.93 -7.36 14.65
C THR A 171 -14.69 -6.00 15.30
N TYR A 172 -15.77 -5.28 15.59
CA TYR A 172 -15.79 -3.99 16.27
C TYR A 172 -16.41 -4.18 17.66
N TYR A 173 -15.82 -3.53 18.66
CA TYR A 173 -16.24 -3.53 20.05
C TYR A 173 -16.45 -2.07 20.48
N VAL A 174 -17.70 -1.66 20.50
CA VAL A 174 -18.11 -0.27 20.77
C VAL A 174 -18.23 -0.06 22.28
N ASN A 175 -17.63 1.03 22.77
CA ASN A 175 -17.82 1.52 24.13
C ASN A 175 -18.48 2.90 24.08
N ASN A 176 -19.76 2.98 24.43
CA ASN A 176 -20.52 4.24 24.51
C ASN A 176 -20.20 5.00 25.81
N SER A 177 -19.00 4.83 26.34
CA SER A 177 -18.50 5.53 27.51
C SER A 177 -16.98 5.62 27.48
N LEU A 178 -16.42 6.66 28.10
CA LEU A 178 -14.97 6.79 28.28
C LEU A 178 -14.52 6.11 29.59
N MET A 179 -15.04 4.91 29.86
CA MET A 179 -14.75 4.12 31.08
C MET A 179 -14.08 2.80 30.77
N THR A 180 -13.29 2.32 31.74
CA THR A 180 -12.78 0.95 31.73
C THR A 180 -13.94 -0.03 31.84
N GLY A 181 -13.97 -1.04 30.95
CA GLY A 181 -15.04 -2.02 30.95
C GLY A 181 -15.08 -2.89 29.71
N ILE A 182 -16.23 -3.54 29.52
CA ILE A 182 -16.54 -4.33 28.33
C ILE A 182 -17.29 -3.49 27.30
N ALA A 183 -17.33 -3.97 26.05
CA ALA A 183 -18.12 -3.35 25.00
C ALA A 183 -19.62 -3.34 25.35
N ASN A 184 -20.31 -2.26 24.97
CA ASN A 184 -21.77 -2.20 24.98
C ASN A 184 -22.33 -3.05 23.83
N ILE A 185 -21.64 -3.04 22.68
CA ILE A 185 -22.06 -3.67 21.44
C ILE A 185 -20.83 -4.23 20.73
N ASP A 186 -20.94 -5.42 20.15
CA ASP A 186 -20.00 -5.93 19.16
C ASP A 186 -20.69 -6.38 17.88
N PHE A 187 -20.00 -6.24 16.75
CA PHE A 187 -20.48 -6.67 15.44
C PHE A 187 -19.34 -6.81 14.44
N LYS A 188 -19.62 -7.36 13.26
CA LYS A 188 -18.65 -7.52 12.17
C LYS A 188 -19.02 -6.68 10.97
N PHE A 189 -18.02 -6.05 10.36
CA PHE A 189 -18.17 -5.29 9.12
C PHE A 189 -16.86 -5.29 8.32
N GLY A 190 -16.97 -5.46 7.01
CA GLY A 190 -15.82 -5.53 6.10
C GLY A 190 -14.92 -6.76 6.29
N ASP A 191 -13.78 -6.71 5.60
CA ASP A 191 -12.72 -7.72 5.64
C ASP A 191 -11.56 -7.27 6.55
N VAL A 192 -10.77 -8.23 7.03
CA VAL A 192 -9.66 -7.98 7.98
C VAL A 192 -8.57 -7.06 7.44
N THR A 193 -8.47 -6.90 6.12
CA THR A 193 -7.47 -6.05 5.45
C THR A 193 -7.97 -4.63 5.16
N ASP A 194 -9.26 -4.36 5.39
CA ASP A 194 -9.80 -3.04 5.10
C ASP A 194 -9.29 -2.00 6.10
N GLN A 195 -9.13 -0.77 5.62
CA GLN A 195 -9.04 0.43 6.47
C GLN A 195 -10.45 0.83 6.88
N THR A 196 -10.61 1.38 8.09
CA THR A 196 -11.92 1.75 8.61
C THR A 196 -11.93 3.20 9.08
N TYR A 197 -13.07 3.86 8.86
CA TYR A 197 -13.35 5.23 9.29
C TYR A 197 -14.76 5.27 9.90
N ALA A 198 -14.98 6.25 10.78
CA ALA A 198 -16.29 6.58 11.34
C ALA A 198 -16.76 7.94 10.84
N GLY A 199 -18.07 8.13 10.86
CA GLY A 199 -18.72 9.39 10.53
C GLY A 199 -20.24 9.25 10.38
N ASP A 200 -20.92 10.38 10.34
CA ASP A 200 -22.34 10.56 10.12
C ASP A 200 -22.61 10.77 8.63
N TRP A 201 -22.76 9.66 7.90
CA TRP A 201 -22.89 9.68 6.45
C TRP A 201 -24.27 10.12 5.94
N ASP A 202 -25.26 10.31 6.83
CA ASP A 202 -26.60 10.78 6.46
C ASP A 202 -27.15 11.95 7.29
N GLY A 203 -26.32 12.56 8.12
CA GLY A 203 -26.64 13.78 8.87
C GLY A 203 -27.64 13.56 10.00
N ASN A 204 -27.72 12.34 10.55
CA ASN A 204 -28.67 12.00 11.61
C ASN A 204 -28.12 12.23 13.04
N GLY A 205 -26.84 12.56 13.16
CA GLY A 205 -26.08 12.77 14.40
C GLY A 205 -25.46 11.51 15.00
N THR A 206 -25.55 10.35 14.36
CA THR A 206 -24.96 9.08 14.84
C THR A 206 -23.89 8.59 13.87
N ASP A 207 -22.70 8.35 14.41
CA ASP A 207 -21.61 7.79 13.65
C ASP A 207 -21.80 6.31 13.38
N THR A 208 -21.45 5.96 12.15
CA THR A 208 -21.43 4.59 11.68
C THR A 208 -20.14 4.33 10.90
N LEU A 209 -20.03 3.21 10.19
CA LEU A 209 -18.74 2.78 9.65
C LEU A 209 -18.66 2.87 8.13
N THR A 210 -17.49 3.29 7.66
CA THR A 210 -17.03 3.06 6.29
C THR A 210 -15.79 2.19 6.30
N VAL A 211 -15.72 1.22 5.39
CA VAL A 211 -14.47 0.48 5.10
C VAL A 211 -13.94 0.84 3.71
N ARG A 212 -12.61 0.90 3.58
CA ARG A 212 -11.90 1.20 2.33
C ARG A 212 -11.03 0.04 1.89
N ARG A 213 -11.10 -0.28 0.59
CA ARG A 213 -10.30 -1.30 -0.09
C ARG A 213 -9.69 -0.73 -1.38
N GLY A 214 -8.39 -0.50 -1.36
CA GLY A 214 -7.75 0.28 -2.42
C GLY A 214 -8.35 1.68 -2.45
N ASN A 215 -8.89 2.11 -3.58
CA ASN A 215 -9.59 3.40 -3.69
C ASN A 215 -11.12 3.30 -3.62
N ARG A 216 -11.67 2.14 -3.23
CA ARG A 216 -13.12 1.94 -3.10
C ARG A 216 -13.57 2.02 -1.65
N TYR A 217 -14.66 2.74 -1.43
CA TYR A 217 -15.31 2.95 -0.14
C TYR A 217 -16.64 2.20 -0.09
N TYR A 218 -16.93 1.63 1.08
CA TYR A 218 -18.14 0.89 1.40
C TYR A 218 -18.73 1.47 2.68
N VAL A 219 -19.68 2.39 2.52
CA VAL A 219 -20.29 3.17 3.59
C VAL A 219 -21.53 2.47 4.12
N SER A 220 -21.61 2.34 5.44
CA SER A 220 -22.77 1.78 6.12
C SER A 220 -23.40 2.77 7.10
N ASN A 221 -24.59 3.29 6.78
CA ASN A 221 -25.42 4.15 7.65
C ASN A 221 -26.12 3.38 8.78
N ILE A 222 -25.86 2.08 8.88
CA ILE A 222 -26.46 1.22 9.90
C ILE A 222 -25.30 0.54 10.62
N LEU A 223 -25.11 0.90 11.89
CA LEU A 223 -23.98 0.46 12.69
C LEU A 223 -23.78 -1.07 12.64
N LYS A 224 -24.86 -1.85 12.73
CA LYS A 224 -24.81 -3.33 12.75
C LYS A 224 -25.10 -4.00 11.41
N SER A 225 -24.99 -3.30 10.29
CA SER A 225 -25.27 -3.91 8.98
C SER A 225 -24.12 -4.79 8.51
N PRO A 226 -24.40 -5.98 7.95
CA PRO A 226 -23.38 -6.80 7.32
C PRO A 226 -22.98 -6.30 5.91
N ARG A 227 -23.64 -5.25 5.39
CA ARG A 227 -23.44 -4.71 4.04
C ARG A 227 -23.45 -3.19 4.03
N ALA A 228 -22.61 -2.59 3.21
CA ALA A 228 -22.68 -1.17 2.89
C ALA A 228 -23.93 -0.84 2.07
N GLN A 229 -24.50 0.35 2.27
CA GLN A 229 -25.60 0.86 1.43
C GLN A 229 -25.08 1.79 0.31
N VAL A 230 -23.91 2.42 0.51
CA VAL A 230 -23.29 3.29 -0.50
C VAL A 230 -21.90 2.78 -0.82
N GLU A 231 -21.57 2.74 -2.11
CA GLU A 231 -20.26 2.35 -2.59
C GLU A 231 -19.79 3.32 -3.67
N PHE A 232 -18.56 3.78 -3.57
CA PHE A 232 -17.96 4.67 -4.55
C PHE A 232 -16.44 4.55 -4.55
N THR A 233 -15.80 5.22 -5.50
CA THR A 233 -14.34 5.28 -5.63
C THR A 233 -13.87 6.73 -5.56
N TYR A 234 -12.85 7.00 -4.77
CA TYR A 234 -12.27 8.34 -4.67
C TYR A 234 -10.78 8.28 -4.32
N GLY A 235 -9.99 9.13 -4.97
CA GLY A 235 -8.54 9.11 -4.90
C GLY A 235 -7.90 7.84 -5.49
N ASP A 236 -6.62 7.68 -5.19
CA ASP A 236 -5.81 6.52 -5.51
C ASP A 236 -5.74 5.55 -4.34
N SER A 237 -5.30 4.31 -4.58
CA SER A 237 -5.17 3.29 -3.53
C SER A 237 -4.06 3.60 -2.52
N SER A 238 -3.12 4.48 -2.88
CA SER A 238 -2.01 4.92 -2.03
C SER A 238 -2.32 6.13 -1.16
N ASP A 239 -3.44 6.81 -1.40
CA ASP A 239 -3.77 8.04 -0.68
C ASP A 239 -4.06 7.75 0.79
N PHE A 240 -3.75 8.72 1.65
CA PHE A 240 -4.29 8.76 3.01
C PHE A 240 -5.69 9.36 2.97
N THR A 241 -6.61 8.77 3.72
CA THR A 241 -8.01 9.20 3.80
C THR A 241 -8.27 9.83 5.15
N TYR A 242 -9.08 10.88 5.13
CA TYR A 242 -9.65 11.53 6.29
C TYR A 242 -11.15 11.75 6.08
N VAL A 243 -11.88 11.90 7.18
CA VAL A 243 -13.33 12.03 7.22
C VAL A 243 -13.69 13.24 8.08
N GLY A 244 -14.77 13.93 7.70
CA GLY A 244 -15.34 15.08 8.40
C GLY A 244 -16.38 15.80 7.54
N ASP A 245 -17.01 16.81 8.12
CA ASP A 245 -17.94 17.76 7.52
C ASP A 245 -17.27 19.12 7.28
N TRP A 246 -16.65 19.28 6.11
CA TRP A 246 -15.99 20.54 5.73
C TRP A 246 -16.89 21.57 5.06
N ASP A 247 -18.19 21.27 4.86
CA ASP A 247 -19.14 22.24 4.30
C ASP A 247 -20.31 22.59 5.22
N GLY A 248 -20.30 22.06 6.44
CA GLY A 248 -21.23 22.39 7.53
C GLY A 248 -22.63 21.86 7.29
N ASN A 249 -22.79 20.82 6.46
CA ASN A 249 -24.09 20.24 6.12
C ASN A 249 -24.52 19.09 7.05
N LYS A 250 -23.69 18.77 8.05
CA LYS A 250 -23.76 17.67 9.03
C LYS A 250 -23.48 16.28 8.48
N THR A 251 -23.15 16.15 7.21
CA THR A 251 -22.82 14.86 6.59
C THR A 251 -21.32 14.76 6.41
N ASP A 252 -20.76 13.72 7.00
CA ASP A 252 -19.36 13.40 6.82
C ASP A 252 -19.07 12.89 5.42
N THR A 253 -17.98 13.40 4.85
CA THR A 253 -17.53 13.00 3.52
C THR A 253 -16.04 12.67 3.52
N PHE A 254 -15.36 12.67 2.35
CA PHE A 254 -13.98 12.16 2.24
C PHE A 254 -12.98 13.20 1.74
N MET A 255 -11.88 13.33 2.47
CA MET A 255 -10.70 14.09 2.07
C MET A 255 -9.57 13.10 1.84
N VAL A 256 -8.84 13.26 0.74
CA VAL A 256 -7.65 12.45 0.46
C VAL A 256 -6.42 13.33 0.33
N ASN A 257 -5.32 12.87 0.92
CA ASN A 257 -4.00 13.41 0.65
C ASN A 257 -3.22 12.37 -0.13
N HIS A 258 -2.61 12.82 -1.23
CA HIS A 258 -1.54 12.07 -1.85
C HIS A 258 -0.41 11.99 -0.83
N GLY A 259 -0.30 10.85 -0.15
CA GLY A 259 0.80 10.60 0.77
C GLY A 259 2.13 10.94 0.11
N PRO A 260 3.20 11.27 0.87
CA PRO A 260 4.52 11.47 0.29
C PRO A 260 4.77 10.29 -0.62
N ALA A 261 4.80 10.52 -1.95
CA ALA A 261 4.65 9.47 -2.97
C ALA A 261 5.33 8.22 -2.45
N ALA A 262 4.53 7.25 -1.95
CA ALA A 262 5.02 6.17 -1.07
C ALA A 262 6.33 5.72 -1.67
N PRO A 263 7.51 5.81 -1.01
CA PRO A 263 8.80 6.00 -1.69
C PRO A 263 8.88 5.04 -2.85
N ALA A 264 8.56 5.55 -4.06
CA ALA A 264 7.87 4.79 -5.11
C ALA A 264 7.63 3.31 -4.73
N GLY A 265 6.46 2.95 -4.15
CA GLY A 265 6.12 1.57 -3.77
C GLY A 265 6.60 0.63 -4.85
N GLN A 266 7.10 -0.58 -4.57
CA GLN A 266 8.13 -1.16 -5.46
C GLN A 266 7.69 -1.37 -6.92
N CYS A 267 6.38 -1.46 -7.16
CA CYS A 267 5.76 -1.40 -8.49
C CYS A 267 5.77 0.00 -9.14
N GLN A 268 5.57 1.07 -8.38
CA GLN A 268 5.82 2.45 -8.82
C GLN A 268 7.28 2.68 -9.20
N ALA A 269 8.25 2.07 -8.51
CA ALA A 269 9.65 2.17 -8.95
C ALA A 269 9.87 1.53 -10.34
N LEU A 270 9.04 0.56 -10.75
CA LEU A 270 9.01 0.07 -12.14
C LEU A 270 8.39 1.10 -13.09
N ASN A 271 7.33 1.80 -12.68
CA ASN A 271 6.64 2.82 -13.46
C ASN A 271 7.55 4.03 -13.73
N ASP A 272 8.28 4.46 -12.70
CA ASP A 272 9.18 5.60 -12.75
C ASP A 272 10.50 5.29 -13.48
N GLY A 273 10.70 4.05 -13.95
CA GLY A 273 11.93 3.62 -14.58
C GLY A 273 13.14 3.56 -13.64
N ARG A 274 12.91 3.54 -12.32
CA ARG A 274 13.95 3.52 -11.28
C ARG A 274 14.55 2.13 -11.08
N THR A 275 14.04 1.09 -11.73
CA THR A 275 14.66 -0.24 -11.64
C THR A 275 15.89 -0.34 -12.55
N VAL A 276 17.05 -0.70 -11.98
CA VAL A 276 18.29 -0.91 -12.74
C VAL A 276 18.14 -2.03 -13.77
N TYR A 277 17.33 -3.05 -13.45
CA TYR A 277 17.07 -4.14 -14.36
C TYR A 277 15.80 -3.90 -15.21
N PRO A 278 15.86 -4.11 -16.53
CA PRO A 278 14.71 -3.89 -17.39
C PRO A 278 13.58 -4.89 -17.12
N ASN A 279 12.34 -4.41 -17.15
CA ASN A 279 11.13 -5.26 -17.09
C ASN A 279 10.67 -5.77 -18.46
N TYR A 280 11.24 -5.23 -19.55
CA TYR A 280 10.94 -5.60 -20.95
C TYR A 280 9.43 -5.56 -21.31
N GLY A 281 8.66 -4.69 -20.65
CA GLY A 281 7.22 -4.56 -20.90
C GLY A 281 6.40 -5.80 -20.52
N ALA A 282 6.91 -6.65 -19.61
CA ALA A 282 6.18 -7.83 -19.16
C ALA A 282 4.83 -7.44 -18.51
N ASN A 283 3.80 -8.26 -18.69
CA ASN A 283 2.51 -7.98 -18.05
C ASN A 283 2.56 -8.17 -16.53
N ARG A 284 3.55 -8.91 -16.02
CA ARG A 284 3.81 -9.10 -14.61
C ARG A 284 5.30 -9.06 -14.32
N VAL A 285 5.65 -8.41 -13.23
CA VAL A 285 7.00 -8.33 -12.68
C VAL A 285 6.94 -8.67 -11.20
N SER A 286 7.62 -9.71 -10.77
CA SER A 286 7.82 -10.00 -9.36
C SER A 286 9.18 -9.52 -8.90
N LEU A 287 9.20 -8.67 -7.88
CA LEU A 287 10.41 -8.11 -7.29
C LEU A 287 10.82 -8.96 -6.09
N VAL A 288 12.09 -9.36 -6.04
CA VAL A 288 12.70 -10.09 -4.92
C VAL A 288 13.78 -9.21 -4.32
N ILE A 289 13.49 -8.66 -3.14
CA ILE A 289 14.20 -7.50 -2.61
C ILE A 289 14.89 -7.90 -1.31
N ALA A 290 16.21 -7.97 -1.32
CA ALA A 290 16.99 -8.10 -0.10
C ALA A 290 17.37 -6.71 0.43
N ASP A 291 17.31 -6.49 1.75
CA ASP A 291 17.72 -5.19 2.31
C ASP A 291 19.25 -5.06 2.41
N SER A 292 19.99 -6.16 2.34
CA SER A 292 21.45 -6.17 2.27
C SER A 292 21.99 -7.42 1.55
N TYR A 293 23.29 -7.41 1.24
CA TYR A 293 23.93 -8.53 0.54
C TYR A 293 24.04 -9.81 1.36
N GLY A 294 24.14 -9.71 2.70
CA GLY A 294 24.42 -10.84 3.59
C GLY A 294 23.19 -11.50 4.21
N THR A 295 21.97 -11.07 3.86
CA THR A 295 20.74 -11.62 4.42
C THR A 295 20.14 -12.70 3.54
N SER A 296 19.63 -13.77 4.15
CA SER A 296 18.82 -14.79 3.47
C SER A 296 17.31 -14.46 3.45
N TYR A 297 16.93 -13.31 3.99
CA TYR A 297 15.57 -12.79 3.97
C TYR A 297 15.40 -11.79 2.82
N ALA A 298 14.25 -11.86 2.17
CA ALA A 298 13.84 -10.91 1.14
C ALA A 298 12.34 -10.59 1.24
N THR A 299 11.91 -9.53 0.56
CA THR A 299 10.50 -9.25 0.26
C THR A 299 10.21 -9.69 -1.16
N PHE A 300 9.10 -10.41 -1.37
CA PHE A 300 8.56 -10.72 -2.68
C PHE A 300 7.36 -9.82 -2.94
N VAL A 301 7.41 -9.01 -4.01
CA VAL A 301 6.34 -8.07 -4.38
C VAL A 301 5.90 -8.39 -5.80
N ASN A 302 4.61 -8.64 -6.00
CA ASN A 302 4.09 -9.03 -7.30
C ASN A 302 3.37 -7.85 -7.95
N CYS A 303 3.93 -7.34 -9.05
CA CYS A 303 3.43 -6.18 -9.78
C CYS A 303 2.76 -6.62 -11.08
N VAL A 304 1.55 -6.12 -11.36
CA VAL A 304 0.80 -6.44 -12.58
C VAL A 304 0.51 -5.16 -13.36
N ARG A 305 0.79 -5.21 -14.66
CA ARG A 305 0.53 -4.11 -15.59
C ARG A 305 -0.97 -3.98 -15.82
N GLN A 306 -1.49 -2.81 -15.49
CA GLN A 306 -2.89 -2.44 -15.67
C GLN A 306 -3.14 -1.97 -17.11
N ARG A 307 -4.41 -1.67 -17.42
CA ARG A 307 -4.82 -1.26 -18.78
C ARG A 307 -4.26 0.11 -19.19
N ASP A 308 -4.01 0.98 -18.21
CA ASP A 308 -3.34 2.28 -18.37
C ASP A 308 -1.84 2.14 -18.70
N GLY A 309 -1.30 0.94 -18.59
CA GLY A 309 0.09 0.63 -18.88
C GLY A 309 1.05 0.74 -17.69
N PHE A 310 0.56 1.10 -16.51
CA PHE A 310 1.31 1.16 -15.26
C PHE A 310 1.20 -0.14 -14.46
N TYR A 311 2.22 -0.44 -13.66
CA TYR A 311 2.24 -1.56 -12.74
C TYR A 311 1.62 -1.17 -11.40
N ALA A 312 0.69 -2.00 -10.91
CA ALA A 312 0.15 -1.94 -9.56
C ALA A 312 0.53 -3.19 -8.77
N GLU A 313 0.68 -3.07 -7.45
CA GLU A 313 0.89 -4.24 -6.58
C GLU A 313 -0.36 -5.11 -6.53
N GLU A 314 -0.22 -6.40 -6.85
CA GLU A 314 -1.28 -7.41 -6.72
C GLU A 314 -1.23 -8.06 -5.33
N TRP A 315 -0.03 -8.31 -4.81
CA TRP A 315 0.25 -8.79 -3.44
C TRP A 315 1.76 -8.82 -3.16
N SER A 316 2.10 -8.86 -1.88
CA SER A 316 3.47 -9.07 -1.40
C SER A 316 3.53 -10.07 -0.23
N THR A 317 4.71 -10.60 0.04
CA THR A 317 5.00 -11.49 1.17
C THR A 317 6.49 -11.47 1.49
N SER A 318 6.90 -12.00 2.64
CA SER A 318 8.31 -12.30 2.90
C SER A 318 8.78 -13.51 2.07
N ALA A 319 10.07 -13.60 1.80
CA ALA A 319 10.69 -14.65 1.03
C ALA A 319 12.02 -15.07 1.65
N ARG A 320 12.50 -16.25 1.25
CA ARG A 320 13.86 -16.69 1.50
C ARG A 320 14.65 -16.76 0.20
N ILE A 321 15.92 -16.41 0.29
CA ILE A 321 16.88 -16.46 -0.82
C ILE A 321 18.09 -17.30 -0.40
N GLY A 322 19.17 -17.24 -1.19
CA GLY A 322 20.43 -17.90 -0.87
C GLY A 322 20.86 -17.68 0.58
N VAL A 323 21.34 -18.72 1.27
CA VAL A 323 21.75 -18.60 2.69
C VAL A 323 22.89 -17.61 2.89
N ASN A 324 23.70 -17.35 1.86
CA ASN A 324 24.74 -16.33 1.85
C ASN A 324 24.29 -14.99 1.22
N GLY A 325 22.98 -14.86 0.97
CA GLY A 325 22.31 -13.67 0.48
C GLY A 325 22.39 -13.45 -1.03
N MET A 326 22.39 -12.18 -1.45
CA MET A 326 22.41 -11.80 -2.88
C MET A 326 23.84 -11.77 -3.39
N ALA A 327 24.08 -12.20 -4.63
CA ALA A 327 25.37 -12.05 -5.31
C ALA A 327 25.57 -10.61 -5.77
N ARG A 328 26.83 -10.16 -5.84
CA ARG A 328 27.17 -8.90 -6.53
C ARG A 328 27.14 -9.11 -8.04
N TRP A 329 27.00 -8.02 -8.79
CA TRP A 329 27.11 -8.08 -10.24
C TRP A 329 28.46 -8.70 -10.67
N GLY A 330 28.42 -9.70 -11.53
CA GLY A 330 29.61 -10.43 -12.00
C GLY A 330 30.16 -11.49 -11.03
N GLU A 331 29.62 -11.60 -9.82
CA GLU A 331 29.96 -12.68 -8.90
C GLU A 331 29.22 -13.97 -9.32
N PRO A 332 29.89 -15.14 -9.32
CA PRO A 332 29.21 -16.41 -9.50
C PRO A 332 28.10 -16.60 -8.44
N ALA A 333 26.86 -16.77 -8.87
CA ALA A 333 25.74 -17.13 -8.02
C ALA A 333 25.41 -18.63 -8.16
N ALA A 334 24.52 -19.15 -7.31
CA ALA A 334 24.10 -20.56 -7.20
C ALA A 334 24.90 -21.44 -6.22
N TRP A 335 24.71 -22.77 -6.29
CA TRP A 335 25.04 -23.76 -5.26
C TRP A 335 26.46 -23.75 -4.70
N ARG A 336 27.45 -23.22 -5.42
CA ARG A 336 28.83 -23.11 -4.92
C ARG A 336 29.02 -21.93 -3.98
N THR A 337 28.33 -20.82 -4.24
CA THR A 337 28.41 -19.60 -3.43
C THR A 337 27.24 -19.47 -2.47
N MET A 338 26.18 -20.27 -2.66
CA MET A 338 24.93 -20.24 -1.91
C MET A 338 24.27 -18.85 -1.93
N LYS A 339 24.48 -18.11 -3.03
CA LYS A 339 23.96 -16.76 -3.25
C LYS A 339 22.93 -16.74 -4.38
N THR A 340 21.94 -15.88 -4.24
CA THR A 340 20.93 -15.62 -5.28
C THR A 340 21.48 -14.64 -6.32
N PRO A 341 21.36 -14.92 -7.64
CA PRO A 341 21.83 -13.99 -8.66
C PRO A 341 20.93 -12.75 -8.72
N PRO A 342 21.50 -11.53 -8.79
CA PRO A 342 20.72 -10.36 -9.12
C PRO A 342 20.41 -10.33 -10.63
N GLY A 343 19.36 -9.61 -11.05
CA GLY A 343 19.01 -9.46 -12.47
C GLY A 343 17.51 -9.52 -12.75
N SER A 344 17.15 -9.44 -14.03
CA SER A 344 15.77 -9.59 -14.54
C SER A 344 15.68 -10.82 -15.42
N TYR A 345 14.84 -11.77 -15.02
CA TYR A 345 14.74 -13.08 -15.65
C TYR A 345 13.29 -13.39 -16.00
N SER A 346 13.06 -13.87 -17.21
CA SER A 346 11.76 -14.38 -17.62
C SER A 346 11.42 -15.69 -16.90
N VAL A 347 10.13 -15.96 -16.78
CA VAL A 347 9.60 -17.28 -16.43
C VAL A 347 8.87 -17.86 -17.65
N THR A 348 9.10 -19.13 -17.92
CA THR A 348 8.53 -19.80 -19.12
C THR A 348 7.86 -21.13 -18.80
N GLU A 349 8.29 -21.79 -17.72
CA GLU A 349 7.82 -23.12 -17.37
C GLU A 349 7.77 -23.32 -15.84
N GLY A 350 6.84 -24.14 -15.41
CA GLY A 350 6.69 -24.59 -14.03
C GLY A 350 6.86 -26.11 -13.91
N PHE A 351 7.05 -26.57 -12.68
CA PHE A 351 7.16 -27.99 -12.35
C PHE A 351 6.61 -28.28 -10.96
N GLY A 352 6.47 -29.55 -10.63
CA GLY A 352 6.11 -29.98 -9.28
C GLY A 352 5.39 -31.33 -9.26
N VAL A 353 4.84 -31.68 -8.09
CA VAL A 353 4.13 -32.96 -7.89
C VAL A 353 2.66 -32.90 -8.30
N TYR A 354 2.08 -31.69 -8.45
CA TYR A 354 0.73 -31.45 -8.96
C TYR A 354 0.64 -30.09 -9.66
N ASN A 355 -0.23 -29.96 -10.68
CA ASN A 355 -0.46 -28.68 -11.35
C ASN A 355 -1.52 -27.85 -10.59
N PRO A 356 -1.21 -26.64 -10.10
CA PRO A 356 -2.17 -25.80 -9.37
C PRO A 356 -3.18 -25.07 -10.27
N GLY A 357 -3.19 -25.34 -11.57
CA GLY A 357 -3.98 -24.62 -12.58
C GLY A 357 -3.18 -23.52 -13.28
N THR A 358 -1.90 -23.76 -13.57
CA THR A 358 -1.04 -22.77 -14.22
C THR A 358 -1.26 -22.68 -15.74
N ARG A 359 -0.98 -21.50 -16.31
CA ARG A 359 -0.90 -21.28 -17.76
C ARG A 359 0.51 -21.45 -18.31
N LEU A 360 1.52 -21.56 -17.45
CA LEU A 360 2.87 -21.89 -17.87
C LEU A 360 2.92 -23.33 -18.39
N ALA A 361 3.88 -23.60 -19.29
CA ALA A 361 4.21 -24.99 -19.61
C ALA A 361 4.56 -25.72 -18.31
N TYR A 362 3.88 -26.83 -18.00
CA TYR A 362 3.99 -27.47 -16.70
C TYR A 362 4.53 -28.88 -16.81
N ARG A 363 5.55 -29.18 -16.01
CA ARG A 363 6.17 -30.51 -15.93
C ARG A 363 5.84 -31.18 -14.61
N GLN A 364 5.08 -32.27 -14.67
CA GLN A 364 4.88 -33.11 -13.50
C GLN A 364 6.15 -33.94 -13.23
N LEU A 365 6.71 -33.78 -12.03
CA LEU A 365 7.92 -34.49 -11.64
C LEU A 365 7.62 -35.99 -11.44
N ASN A 366 8.60 -36.82 -11.76
CA ASN A 366 8.59 -38.27 -11.64
C ASN A 366 9.95 -38.78 -11.11
N PRO A 367 10.11 -40.05 -10.70
CA PRO A 367 11.37 -40.56 -10.15
C PRO A 367 12.64 -40.34 -11.00
N GLN A 368 12.47 -40.15 -12.31
CA GLN A 368 13.53 -39.94 -13.27
C GLN A 368 13.87 -38.46 -13.45
N SER A 369 13.05 -37.53 -12.94
CA SER A 369 13.26 -36.08 -13.08
C SER A 369 14.57 -35.61 -12.47
N LYS A 370 15.43 -34.97 -13.29
CA LYS A 370 16.71 -34.37 -12.89
C LYS A 370 16.87 -32.97 -13.47
N TRP A 371 17.67 -32.14 -12.80
CA TRP A 371 18.19 -30.89 -13.36
C TRP A 371 19.71 -30.96 -13.45
N GLY A 372 20.25 -30.70 -14.64
CA GLY A 372 21.67 -30.86 -14.91
C GLY A 372 22.51 -29.77 -14.27
N GLY A 373 23.41 -30.17 -13.36
CA GLY A 373 24.46 -29.33 -12.78
C GLY A 373 25.85 -29.67 -13.29
N THR A 374 25.98 -30.79 -14.00
CA THR A 374 27.24 -31.26 -14.60
C THR A 374 27.48 -30.62 -15.96
N PRO A 375 28.70 -30.11 -16.23
CA PRO A 375 29.09 -29.66 -17.57
C PRO A 375 28.74 -30.68 -18.65
N GLY A 376 28.20 -30.23 -19.77
CA GLY A 376 27.72 -31.05 -20.86
C GLY A 376 26.34 -30.65 -21.37
N VAL A 377 25.78 -31.49 -22.24
CA VAL A 377 24.55 -31.20 -23.00
C VAL A 377 23.32 -30.91 -22.13
N ASN A 378 23.30 -31.42 -20.90
CA ASN A 378 22.19 -31.25 -19.95
C ASN A 378 22.43 -30.12 -18.94
N TYR A 379 23.57 -29.42 -18.98
CA TYR A 379 23.86 -28.35 -18.02
C TYR A 379 22.78 -27.27 -18.05
N ASN A 380 22.23 -26.95 -16.88
CA ASN A 380 21.11 -26.05 -16.64
C ASN A 380 19.82 -26.40 -17.44
N ARG A 381 19.57 -27.69 -17.64
CA ARG A 381 18.37 -28.23 -18.31
C ARG A 381 17.74 -29.36 -17.50
N TYR A 382 16.43 -29.49 -17.65
CA TYR A 382 15.73 -30.71 -17.26
C TYR A 382 16.18 -31.88 -18.14
N TYR A 383 16.36 -33.05 -17.53
CA TYR A 383 16.52 -34.32 -18.23
C TYR A 383 15.97 -35.46 -17.36
N GLU A 384 15.77 -36.63 -17.96
CA GLU A 384 15.34 -37.82 -17.24
C GLU A 384 16.46 -38.85 -17.14
N ALA A 385 16.71 -39.34 -15.93
CA ALA A 385 17.64 -40.42 -15.67
C ALA A 385 17.20 -41.26 -14.46
N PRO A 386 17.37 -42.59 -14.49
CA PRO A 386 16.92 -43.47 -13.41
C PRO A 386 17.69 -43.28 -12.10
N LYS A 387 18.90 -42.70 -12.16
CA LYS A 387 19.72 -42.33 -11.00
C LYS A 387 20.41 -40.99 -11.29
N LYS A 388 20.86 -40.29 -10.25
CA LYS A 388 21.76 -39.14 -10.43
C LYS A 388 22.99 -39.56 -11.22
N VAL A 389 23.30 -38.81 -12.28
CA VAL A 389 24.49 -39.04 -13.10
C VAL A 389 25.73 -38.45 -12.42
N SER A 390 25.55 -37.41 -11.60
CA SER A 390 26.60 -36.73 -10.86
C SER A 390 26.07 -36.16 -9.54
N LYS A 391 26.98 -35.85 -8.60
CA LYS A 391 26.66 -35.13 -7.36
C LYS A 391 26.16 -33.70 -7.62
N ALA A 392 26.59 -33.09 -8.73
CA ALA A 392 26.16 -31.75 -9.11
C ALA A 392 24.70 -31.72 -9.60
N ASP A 393 24.21 -32.82 -10.17
CA ASP A 393 22.83 -32.84 -10.68
C ASP A 393 21.82 -32.87 -9.53
N GLU A 394 20.77 -32.08 -9.68
CA GLU A 394 19.66 -32.08 -8.74
C GLU A 394 18.72 -33.23 -9.02
N ASP A 395 18.38 -33.98 -7.98
CA ASP A 395 17.32 -34.98 -8.05
C ASP A 395 16.01 -34.32 -7.67
N MET A 396 15.36 -33.74 -8.68
CA MET A 396 14.17 -32.93 -8.47
C MET A 396 13.06 -33.71 -7.78
N TRP A 397 12.93 -35.01 -8.06
CA TRP A 397 11.94 -35.87 -7.41
C TRP A 397 12.26 -36.12 -5.95
N ALA A 398 13.52 -36.41 -5.62
CA ALA A 398 13.93 -36.56 -4.23
C ALA A 398 13.70 -35.27 -3.44
N ILE A 399 14.02 -34.11 -4.03
CA ILE A 399 13.84 -32.79 -3.43
C ILE A 399 12.34 -32.45 -3.26
N ALA A 400 11.50 -32.83 -4.22
CA ALA A 400 10.06 -32.65 -4.13
C ALA A 400 9.45 -33.43 -2.95
N ARG A 401 9.95 -34.63 -2.68
CA ARG A 401 9.51 -35.44 -1.52
C ARG A 401 9.93 -34.83 -0.18
N THR A 402 10.98 -34.03 -0.14
CA THR A 402 11.41 -33.29 1.05
C THR A 402 10.77 -31.91 1.18
N GLY A 403 9.93 -31.50 0.23
CA GLY A 403 9.07 -30.31 0.33
C GLY A 403 9.42 -29.19 -0.64
N ASP A 404 10.69 -29.00 -1.02
CA ASP A 404 11.13 -27.79 -1.71
C ASP A 404 10.53 -27.70 -3.14
N TYR A 405 10.55 -28.81 -3.88
CA TYR A 405 10.08 -28.86 -5.27
C TYR A 405 8.68 -29.46 -5.41
N ARG A 406 7.86 -29.35 -4.36
CA ARG A 406 6.43 -29.71 -4.46
C ARG A 406 5.74 -28.87 -5.53
N LEU A 407 6.09 -27.59 -5.61
CA LEU A 407 5.80 -26.68 -6.71
C LEU A 407 7.03 -25.82 -6.99
N GLY A 408 7.27 -25.50 -8.26
CA GLY A 408 8.32 -24.58 -8.65
C GLY A 408 8.09 -23.94 -10.02
N VAL A 409 8.73 -22.80 -10.21
CA VAL A 409 8.79 -22.07 -11.48
C VAL A 409 10.25 -21.87 -11.86
N VAL A 410 10.56 -22.09 -13.13
CA VAL A 410 11.91 -21.90 -13.65
C VAL A 410 12.20 -20.42 -13.86
N VAL A 411 13.26 -19.93 -13.22
CA VAL A 411 13.82 -18.60 -13.45
C VAL A 411 14.89 -18.75 -14.53
N ASN A 412 14.80 -18.00 -15.62
CA ASN A 412 15.67 -18.17 -16.79
C ASN A 412 17.09 -17.57 -16.61
N HIS A 413 17.65 -17.73 -15.42
CA HIS A 413 19.05 -17.41 -15.14
C HIS A 413 20.00 -18.41 -15.82
N ASN A 414 20.98 -17.88 -16.56
CA ASN A 414 21.97 -18.65 -17.32
C ASN A 414 21.35 -19.70 -18.27
N ARG A 415 20.22 -19.36 -18.89
CA ARG A 415 19.53 -20.19 -19.88
C ARG A 415 18.61 -19.40 -20.80
N PRO A 416 18.20 -20.00 -21.95
CA PRO A 416 17.20 -19.41 -22.82
C PRO A 416 15.86 -19.21 -22.13
N PRO A 417 15.08 -18.19 -22.52
CA PRO A 417 15.35 -17.29 -23.64
C PRO A 417 16.28 -16.11 -23.29
N ASP A 418 16.57 -15.85 -22.02
CA ASP A 418 17.28 -14.63 -21.60
C ASP A 418 18.78 -14.64 -21.91
N SER A 419 19.39 -15.82 -21.99
CA SER A 419 20.82 -15.98 -22.28
C SER A 419 21.16 -17.33 -22.90
N ARG A 420 22.35 -17.43 -23.50
CA ARG A 420 22.94 -18.76 -23.79
C ARG A 420 23.38 -19.38 -22.48
N ILE A 421 23.35 -20.71 -22.43
CA ILE A 421 23.86 -21.45 -21.28
C ILE A 421 25.40 -21.34 -21.28
N VAL A 422 25.96 -20.86 -20.18
CA VAL A 422 27.41 -20.81 -19.93
C VAL A 422 27.73 -21.74 -18.77
N GLU A 423 28.55 -22.76 -19.03
CA GLU A 423 28.95 -23.72 -18.01
C GLU A 423 29.72 -23.03 -16.88
N GLY A 424 29.34 -23.33 -15.64
CA GLY A 424 29.95 -22.72 -14.44
C GLY A 424 29.32 -21.39 -14.00
N ALA A 425 28.45 -20.77 -14.79
CA ALA A 425 27.79 -19.50 -14.45
C ALA A 425 26.51 -19.66 -13.59
N GLY A 426 26.35 -20.80 -12.92
CA GLY A 426 25.19 -21.12 -12.08
C GLY A 426 24.10 -21.90 -12.82
N TYR A 427 23.29 -22.68 -12.09
CA TYR A 427 22.17 -23.46 -12.63
C TYR A 427 21.08 -23.62 -11.58
N ALA A 428 19.91 -24.13 -11.99
CA ALA A 428 18.79 -24.48 -11.12
C ALA A 428 18.31 -23.34 -10.21
N ILE A 429 18.14 -22.14 -10.78
CA ILE A 429 17.51 -21.04 -10.04
C ILE A 429 16.00 -21.12 -10.26
N PHE A 430 15.27 -21.33 -9.18
CA PHE A 430 13.82 -21.50 -9.20
C PHE A 430 13.15 -20.57 -8.20
N LEU A 431 11.87 -20.29 -8.44
CA LEU A 431 10.92 -19.91 -7.39
C LEU A 431 10.23 -21.19 -6.94
N HIS A 432 10.39 -21.62 -5.69
CA HIS A 432 9.86 -22.91 -5.24
C HIS A 432 9.23 -22.90 -3.84
N ALA A 433 8.52 -23.98 -3.53
CA ALA A 433 7.84 -24.17 -2.25
C ALA A 433 8.84 -24.42 -1.11
N ARG A 434 8.40 -24.26 0.14
CA ARG A 434 9.20 -24.39 1.38
C ARG A 434 10.16 -23.21 1.62
N LYS A 435 9.62 -22.20 2.30
CA LYS A 435 10.25 -20.93 2.71
C LYS A 435 11.40 -21.07 3.72
N ILE A 436 12.50 -21.69 3.29
CA ILE A 436 13.76 -21.79 4.02
C ILE A 436 14.90 -21.20 3.18
N GLY A 437 16.04 -20.90 3.80
CA GLY A 437 17.22 -20.44 3.07
C GLY A 437 17.67 -21.45 2.02
N THR A 438 18.03 -20.97 0.84
CA THR A 438 18.27 -21.80 -0.35
C THR A 438 19.75 -21.79 -0.75
N ALA A 439 20.09 -22.52 -1.82
CA ALA A 439 21.38 -22.44 -2.48
C ALA A 439 21.49 -21.27 -3.49
N GLY A 440 20.42 -20.51 -3.69
CA GLY A 440 20.34 -19.42 -4.67
C GLY A 440 18.93 -19.18 -5.22
N CYS A 441 18.01 -20.13 -5.05
CA CYS A 441 16.60 -20.00 -5.38
C CYS A 441 15.84 -18.97 -4.53
N ILE A 442 14.63 -18.64 -4.97
CA ILE A 442 13.64 -17.93 -4.18
C ILE A 442 12.70 -18.97 -3.59
N ALA A 443 12.45 -18.88 -2.28
CA ALA A 443 11.55 -19.80 -1.60
C ALA A 443 10.41 -19.07 -0.88
N LEU A 444 9.19 -19.53 -1.14
CA LEU A 444 7.94 -19.04 -0.56
C LEU A 444 7.15 -20.21 0.09
N HIS A 445 6.03 -19.91 0.75
CA HIS A 445 5.09 -20.96 1.13
C HIS A 445 4.47 -21.58 -0.12
N GLU A 446 4.14 -22.88 -0.06
CA GLU A 446 3.56 -23.61 -1.19
C GLU A 446 2.28 -22.95 -1.72
N SER A 447 1.45 -22.40 -0.84
CA SER A 447 0.23 -21.65 -1.20
C SER A 447 0.52 -20.38 -2.00
N GLU A 448 1.63 -19.70 -1.70
CA GLU A 448 2.09 -18.47 -2.38
C GLU A 448 2.66 -18.81 -3.76
N VAL A 449 3.43 -19.91 -3.88
CA VAL A 449 3.89 -20.42 -5.18
C VAL A 449 2.70 -20.86 -6.04
N ALA A 450 1.73 -21.58 -5.46
CA ALA A 450 0.50 -21.95 -6.16
C ALA A 450 -0.31 -20.72 -6.60
N ARG A 451 -0.37 -19.66 -5.76
CA ARG A 451 -0.99 -18.37 -6.11
C ARG A 451 -0.28 -17.73 -7.31
N TYR A 452 1.06 -17.64 -7.28
CA TYR A 452 1.85 -17.11 -8.39
C TYR A 452 1.62 -17.91 -9.68
N MET A 453 1.71 -19.24 -9.62
CA MET A 453 1.58 -20.11 -10.80
C MET A 453 0.21 -20.01 -11.47
N ARG A 454 -0.88 -19.79 -10.72
CA ARG A 454 -2.24 -19.66 -11.28
C ARG A 454 -2.42 -18.43 -12.16
N SER A 455 -1.64 -17.37 -11.95
CA SER A 455 -1.77 -16.11 -12.68
C SER A 455 -0.56 -15.78 -13.57
N ALA A 456 0.55 -16.50 -13.41
CA ALA A 456 1.75 -16.33 -14.23
C ALA A 456 1.55 -16.78 -15.69
N GLN A 457 2.16 -16.03 -16.62
CA GLN A 457 2.19 -16.30 -18.05
C GLN A 457 3.63 -16.39 -18.57
N PRO A 458 3.89 -17.11 -19.67
CA PRO A 458 5.21 -17.13 -20.29
C PRO A 458 5.66 -15.71 -20.67
N GLY A 459 6.85 -15.31 -20.24
CA GLY A 459 7.41 -13.97 -20.47
C GLY A 459 7.23 -13.00 -19.30
N ASP A 460 6.46 -13.36 -18.28
CA ASP A 460 6.48 -12.67 -16.99
C ASP A 460 7.89 -12.66 -16.40
N ARG A 461 8.21 -11.67 -15.57
CA ARG A 461 9.57 -11.41 -15.10
C ARG A 461 9.70 -11.57 -13.60
N ILE A 462 10.85 -12.05 -13.17
CA ILE A 462 11.33 -11.95 -11.78
C ILE A 462 12.57 -11.08 -11.78
N ILE A 463 12.51 -9.96 -11.07
CA ILE A 463 13.65 -9.04 -10.87
C ILE A 463 14.14 -9.22 -9.44
N MET A 464 15.44 -9.46 -9.29
CA MET A 464 16.06 -9.78 -8.00
C MET A 464 17.24 -8.86 -7.74
N GLY A 465 17.37 -8.37 -6.51
CA GLY A 465 18.51 -7.53 -6.13
C GLY A 465 18.47 -7.04 -4.70
N VAL A 466 19.52 -6.30 -4.31
CA VAL A 466 19.56 -5.57 -3.04
C VAL A 466 18.85 -4.23 -3.24
N ARG A 467 17.99 -3.82 -2.30
CA ARG A 467 17.13 -2.63 -2.41
C ARG A 467 17.86 -1.39 -2.90
N SER A 468 19.02 -1.07 -2.30
CA SER A 468 19.83 0.11 -2.61
C SER A 468 20.49 0.09 -4.00
N GLU A 469 20.54 -1.07 -4.65
CA GLU A 469 21.11 -1.20 -6.00
C GLU A 469 20.07 -1.53 -7.06
N MET A 470 18.94 -2.11 -6.66
CA MET A 470 17.87 -2.48 -7.56
C MET A 470 17.04 -1.25 -7.97
N PHE A 471 16.93 -0.25 -7.09
CA PHE A 471 16.25 1.02 -7.34
C PHE A 471 17.25 2.17 -7.35
N ARG A 472 17.36 2.92 -8.46
CA ARG A 472 18.26 4.06 -8.64
C ARG A 472 17.60 5.23 -9.35
#